data_AF-A0A3M1JFR9-F1
#
_entry.id   AF-A0A3M1JFR9-F1
#
_cell.length_a   1.000
_cell.length_b   1.000
_cell.length_c   1.000
_cell.angle_alpha   90.00
_cell.angle_beta   90.00
_cell.angle_gamma   90.00
#
_symmetry.space_group_name_H-M   'P 1'
#
loop_
_entity.id
_entity.type
_entity.pdbx_description
1 polymer ?
#
loop_
_entity_poly.entity_id
_entity_poly.type
_entity_poly.pdbx_seq_one_letter_code
_entity_poly.pdbx_strand_id
1 'polypeptide(L)'
;MIVSQQQRNEQARTFFGKDSALLLLLAVAVFGLTYFSTVNTASSDPRFTLLVSQSIIENQAIKLDHYEQLLGAHHRLNGNYRVKKIGGHYYYYYPLATSLISVPFVWVANLAGRNMTIENDELAAQNLISAILSALIVVLLYLICRCYAEPAAAFSIAGVSFLGSSLISTLGTALWSTDTFVLFNALGLWYIARFEQDRIKQLNPYYL
;
A
#
# COMPACT_ATOMS: atom_id res chain seq x y z
N MET A 1 -0.60 -38.06 -8.31
CA MET A 1 0.86 -38.00 -8.43
C MET A 1 1.32 -36.80 -7.60
N ILE A 2 1.94 -37.03 -6.42
CA ILE A 2 2.33 -35.94 -5.50
C ILE A 2 3.57 -35.27 -6.09
N VAL A 3 3.45 -34.03 -6.58
CA VAL A 3 4.61 -33.20 -6.95
C VAL A 3 5.51 -33.10 -5.71
N SER A 4 6.73 -33.63 -5.82
CA SER A 4 7.68 -33.69 -4.71
C SER A 4 8.02 -32.28 -4.23
N GLN A 5 8.26 -32.10 -2.93
CA GLN A 5 8.64 -30.79 -2.39
C GLN A 5 9.89 -30.20 -3.07
N GLN A 6 10.81 -31.05 -3.53
CA GLN A 6 11.98 -30.63 -4.31
C GLN A 6 11.61 -29.94 -5.62
N GLN A 7 10.64 -30.47 -6.38
CA GLN A 7 10.20 -29.84 -7.64
C GLN A 7 9.53 -28.48 -7.41
N ARG A 8 8.80 -28.31 -6.29
CA ARG A 8 8.22 -27.00 -5.93
C ARG A 8 9.31 -25.99 -5.56
N ASN A 9 10.34 -26.43 -4.83
CA ASN A 9 11.44 -25.56 -4.41
C ASN A 9 12.34 -25.15 -5.58
N GLU A 10 12.57 -26.02 -6.56
CA GLU A 10 13.30 -25.67 -7.79
C GLU A 10 12.51 -24.72 -8.69
N GLN A 11 11.19 -24.92 -8.84
CA GLN A 11 10.32 -23.99 -9.56
C GLN A 11 10.26 -22.61 -8.88
N ALA A 12 10.19 -22.56 -7.55
CA ALA A 12 10.24 -21.28 -6.83
C ALA A 12 11.60 -20.59 -7.02
N ARG A 13 12.70 -21.34 -6.99
CA ARG A 13 14.05 -20.78 -7.23
C ARG A 13 14.25 -20.25 -8.64
N THR A 14 13.71 -20.90 -9.66
CA THR A 14 13.78 -20.38 -11.04
C THR A 14 12.85 -19.18 -11.23
N PHE A 15 11.70 -19.16 -10.57
CA PHE A 15 10.74 -18.05 -10.61
C PHE A 15 11.32 -16.76 -10.00
N PHE A 16 12.03 -16.85 -8.87
CA PHE A 16 12.62 -15.67 -8.23
C PHE A 16 14.04 -15.36 -8.71
N GLY A 17 14.88 -16.36 -9.00
CA GLY A 17 16.34 -16.17 -9.10
C GLY A 17 16.83 -15.30 -10.26
N LYS A 18 16.21 -15.38 -11.45
CA LYS A 18 16.63 -14.58 -12.62
C LYS A 18 15.92 -13.24 -12.72
N ASP A 19 14.69 -13.18 -12.22
CA ASP A 19 13.79 -12.04 -12.41
C ASP A 19 13.96 -10.97 -11.30
N SER A 20 14.55 -11.35 -10.15
CA SER A 20 14.64 -10.49 -8.95
C SER A 20 15.31 -9.14 -9.19
N ALA A 21 16.36 -9.07 -10.00
CA ALA A 21 17.09 -7.83 -10.23
C ALA A 21 16.24 -6.80 -11.02
N LEU A 22 15.56 -7.24 -12.08
CA LEU A 22 14.68 -6.37 -12.86
C LEU A 22 13.45 -5.96 -12.05
N LEU A 23 12.86 -6.88 -11.29
CA LEU A 23 11.74 -6.58 -10.42
C LEU A 23 12.12 -5.57 -9.33
N LEU A 24 13.29 -5.73 -8.71
CA LEU A 24 13.82 -4.78 -7.74
C LEU A 24 14.03 -3.40 -8.38
N LEU A 25 14.61 -3.36 -9.59
CA LEU A 25 14.79 -2.11 -10.32
C LEU A 25 13.46 -1.40 -10.61
N LEU A 26 12.43 -2.13 -11.02
CA LEU A 26 11.09 -1.57 -11.23
C LEU A 26 10.47 -1.06 -9.93
N ALA A 27 10.57 -1.82 -8.84
CA ALA A 27 10.06 -1.41 -7.54
C ALA A 27 10.76 -0.14 -7.03
N VAL A 28 12.09 -0.07 -7.16
CA VAL A 28 12.88 1.13 -6.80
C VAL A 28 12.54 2.30 -7.70
N ALA A 29 12.35 2.09 -9.01
CA ALA A 29 11.96 3.13 -9.94
C ALA A 29 10.57 3.71 -9.58
N VAL A 30 9.57 2.85 -9.33
CA VAL A 30 8.23 3.27 -8.91
C VAL A 30 8.26 3.98 -7.55
N PHE A 31 9.02 3.45 -6.60
CA PHE A 31 9.24 4.11 -5.31
C PHE A 31 9.82 5.50 -5.52
N GLY A 32 10.89 5.64 -6.30
CA GLY A 32 11.56 6.91 -6.57
C GLY A 32 10.64 7.91 -7.27
N LEU A 33 9.92 7.49 -8.32
CA LEU A 33 8.96 8.33 -9.04
C LEU A 33 7.86 8.86 -8.12
N THR A 34 7.39 8.02 -7.19
CA THR A 34 6.36 8.40 -6.23
C THR A 34 6.93 9.33 -5.16
N TYR A 35 8.00 8.90 -4.49
CA TYR A 35 8.59 9.61 -3.36
C TYR A 35 9.13 11.00 -3.72
N PHE A 36 9.73 11.13 -4.91
CA PHE A 36 10.26 12.41 -5.40
C PHE A 36 9.27 13.19 -6.27
N SER A 37 8.01 12.75 -6.36
CA SER A 37 6.97 13.50 -7.04
C SER A 37 6.79 14.88 -6.41
N THR A 38 6.72 15.92 -7.24
CA THR A 38 6.37 17.28 -6.80
C THR A 38 4.88 17.47 -6.62
N VAL A 39 4.06 16.54 -7.12
CA VAL A 39 2.61 16.56 -6.98
C VAL A 39 2.26 15.87 -5.67
N ASN A 40 1.85 16.66 -4.68
CA ASN A 40 1.47 16.19 -3.35
C ASN A 40 0.10 16.74 -2.97
N THR A 41 -0.83 15.84 -2.67
CA THR A 41 -2.21 16.14 -2.28
C THR A 41 -2.52 15.65 -0.86
N ALA A 42 -1.50 15.33 -0.07
CA ALA A 42 -1.63 14.71 1.25
C ALA A 42 -2.27 15.62 2.31
N SER A 43 -2.33 16.94 2.07
CA SER A 43 -3.06 17.92 2.91
C SER A 43 -4.58 17.94 2.65
N SER A 44 -5.06 17.18 1.67
CA SER A 44 -6.48 17.02 1.36
C SER A 44 -7.13 15.96 2.27
N ASP A 45 -7.94 15.06 1.72
CA ASP A 45 -8.66 14.02 2.44
C ASP A 45 -7.81 13.13 3.37
N PRO A 46 -6.57 12.73 3.02
CA PRO A 46 -5.81 11.80 3.85
C PRO A 46 -5.12 12.41 5.07
N ARG A 47 -5.18 13.74 5.28
CA ARG A 47 -4.49 14.54 6.32
C ARG A 47 -4.62 14.06 7.79
N PHE A 48 -5.61 13.22 8.11
CA PHE A 48 -5.77 12.68 9.47
C PHE A 48 -5.57 11.16 9.55
N THR A 49 -5.22 10.52 8.44
CA THR A 49 -5.00 9.07 8.38
C THR A 49 -3.90 8.64 9.35
N LEU A 50 -2.77 9.35 9.34
CA LEU A 50 -1.64 9.04 10.21
C LEU A 50 -1.85 9.55 11.64
N LEU A 51 -2.67 10.60 11.83
CA LEU A 51 -3.05 11.05 13.18
C LEU A 51 -3.89 9.98 13.91
N VAL A 52 -4.79 9.28 13.21
CA VAL A 52 -5.49 8.11 13.78
C VAL A 52 -4.50 7.02 14.17
N SER A 53 -3.49 6.77 13.33
CA SER A 53 -2.45 5.77 13.60
C SER A 53 -1.65 6.13 14.86
N GLN A 54 -1.29 7.41 15.01
CA GLN A 54 -0.65 7.93 16.22
C GLN A 54 -1.55 7.80 17.44
N SER A 55 -2.86 8.09 17.30
CA SER A 55 -3.83 7.92 18.38
C SER A 55 -3.94 6.48 18.87
N ILE A 56 -3.86 5.51 17.97
CA ILE A 56 -3.87 4.09 18.34
C ILE A 56 -2.64 3.77 19.20
N ILE A 57 -1.48 4.36 18.88
CA ILE A 57 -0.23 4.14 19.63
C ILE A 57 -0.28 4.82 21.00
N GLU A 58 -0.65 6.11 21.04
CA GLU A 58 -0.57 6.95 22.25
C GLU A 58 -1.75 6.73 23.19
N ASN A 59 -2.95 6.57 22.64
CA ASN A 59 -4.21 6.59 23.39
C ASN A 59 -4.97 5.26 23.31
N GLN A 60 -4.44 4.24 22.61
CA GLN A 60 -5.09 2.95 22.40
C GLN A 60 -6.51 3.09 21.82
N ALA A 61 -6.74 4.15 21.03
CA ALA A 61 -8.06 4.50 20.52
C ALA A 61 -7.98 5.11 19.13
N ILE A 62 -9.01 4.87 18.32
CA ILE A 62 -9.21 5.50 17.00
C ILE A 62 -9.81 6.92 17.09
N LYS A 63 -10.15 7.36 18.30
CA LYS A 63 -10.76 8.68 18.57
C LYS A 63 -9.68 9.75 18.53
N LEU A 64 -9.99 10.91 17.96
CA LEU A 64 -9.06 12.03 17.82
C LEU A 64 -9.19 13.08 18.93
N ASP A 65 -9.97 12.82 19.97
CA ASP A 65 -10.33 13.79 21.02
C ASP A 65 -9.12 14.47 21.66
N HIS A 66 -8.04 13.72 21.88
CA HIS A 66 -6.81 14.22 22.50
C HIS A 66 -6.16 15.36 21.68
N TYR A 67 -6.39 15.40 20.37
CA TYR A 67 -5.73 16.33 19.46
C TYR A 67 -6.55 17.59 19.18
N GLU A 68 -7.77 17.73 19.70
CA GLU A 68 -8.64 18.89 19.43
C GLU A 68 -7.96 20.22 19.78
N GLN A 69 -7.20 20.25 20.87
CA GLN A 69 -6.51 21.44 21.36
C GLN A 69 -5.05 21.53 20.89
N LEU A 70 -4.49 20.41 20.40
CA LEU A 70 -3.09 20.33 19.95
C LEU A 70 -2.93 20.78 18.49
N LEU A 71 -3.99 20.67 17.70
CA LEU A 71 -3.99 21.10 16.31
C LEU A 71 -4.18 22.61 16.21
N GLY A 72 -3.34 23.27 15.40
CA GLY A 72 -3.42 24.71 15.16
C GLY A 72 -4.74 25.16 14.54
N ALA A 73 -4.98 26.48 14.47
CA ALA A 73 -6.26 27.06 14.04
C ALA A 73 -6.78 26.55 12.67
N HIS A 74 -5.88 26.25 11.73
CA HIS A 74 -6.22 25.72 10.40
C HIS A 74 -6.52 24.21 10.35
N HIS A 75 -6.30 23.51 11.46
CA HIS A 75 -6.40 22.04 11.55
C HIS A 75 -7.35 21.59 12.67
N ARG A 76 -8.21 22.47 13.16
CA ARG A 76 -9.21 22.13 14.18
C ARG A 76 -10.06 20.94 13.73
N LEU A 77 -10.31 20.01 14.65
CA LEU A 77 -11.16 18.84 14.37
C LEU A 77 -12.63 19.24 14.22
N ASN A 78 -13.08 20.17 15.05
CA ASN A 78 -14.45 20.66 15.01
C ASN A 78 -14.69 21.49 13.74
N GLY A 79 -15.72 21.13 12.97
CA GLY A 79 -16.06 21.78 11.70
C GLY A 79 -15.23 21.31 10.50
N ASN A 80 -14.27 20.40 10.69
CA ASN A 80 -13.48 19.85 9.59
C ASN A 80 -14.24 18.72 8.90
N TYR A 81 -14.42 18.80 7.58
CA TYR A 81 -15.18 17.82 6.81
C TYR A 81 -14.57 16.40 6.83
N ARG A 82 -13.28 16.28 7.16
CA ARG A 82 -12.56 15.00 7.27
C ARG A 82 -12.80 14.30 8.60
N VAL A 83 -13.53 14.94 9.52
CA VAL A 83 -13.78 14.46 10.86
C VAL A 83 -15.27 14.42 11.11
N LYS A 84 -15.76 13.32 11.67
CA LYS A 84 -17.15 13.15 12.08
C LYS A 84 -17.24 13.11 13.59
N LYS A 85 -18.16 13.90 14.15
CA LYS A 85 -18.47 13.86 15.58
C LYS A 85 -19.59 12.85 15.84
N ILE A 86 -19.32 11.80 16.61
CA ILE A 86 -20.28 10.74 16.94
C ILE A 86 -20.26 10.56 18.46
N GLY A 87 -21.41 10.78 19.13
CA GLY A 87 -21.51 10.63 20.58
C GLY A 87 -20.56 11.56 21.36
N GLY A 88 -20.30 12.77 20.85
CA GLY A 88 -19.37 13.72 21.46
C GLY A 88 -17.90 13.53 21.11
N HIS A 89 -17.53 12.40 20.48
CA HIS A 89 -16.15 12.06 20.12
C HIS A 89 -15.84 12.35 18.65
N TYR A 90 -14.60 12.69 18.35
CA TYR A 90 -14.10 12.94 17.00
C TYR A 90 -13.50 11.69 16.37
N TYR A 91 -13.96 11.35 15.17
CA TYR A 91 -13.44 10.24 14.38
C TYR A 91 -13.05 10.72 13.01
N TYR A 92 -11.99 10.15 12.45
CA TYR A 92 -11.68 10.32 11.05
C TYR A 92 -12.81 9.76 10.18
N TYR A 93 -13.19 10.51 9.14
CA TYR A 93 -14.35 10.20 8.31
C TYR A 93 -14.10 9.03 7.33
N TYR A 94 -12.87 8.91 6.82
CA TYR A 94 -12.53 7.94 5.77
C TYR A 94 -12.19 6.55 6.35
N PRO A 95 -12.17 5.50 5.51
CA PRO A 95 -11.94 4.12 5.96
C PRO A 95 -10.66 3.94 6.79
N LEU A 96 -10.78 3.21 7.90
CA LEU A 96 -9.71 3.03 8.89
C LEU A 96 -8.58 2.11 8.43
N ALA A 97 -8.76 1.34 7.35
CA ALA A 97 -7.79 0.33 6.92
C ALA A 97 -6.39 0.93 6.71
N THR A 98 -6.31 2.08 6.04
CA THR A 98 -5.03 2.78 5.83
C THR A 98 -4.40 3.25 7.13
N SER A 99 -5.19 3.77 8.09
CA SER A 99 -4.67 4.12 9.41
C SER A 99 -4.12 2.89 10.15
N LEU A 100 -4.85 1.78 10.15
CA LEU A 100 -4.43 0.56 10.86
C LEU A 100 -3.10 0.00 10.31
N ILE A 101 -2.95 -0.04 8.99
CA ILE A 101 -1.73 -0.53 8.33
C ILE A 101 -0.55 0.43 8.53
N SER A 102 -0.85 1.71 8.73
CA SER A 102 0.16 2.74 8.94
C SER A 102 0.70 2.77 10.37
N VAL A 103 0.07 2.10 11.34
CA VAL A 103 0.51 2.03 12.74
C VAL A 103 2.00 1.66 12.90
N PRO A 104 2.54 0.56 12.31
CA PRO A 104 3.96 0.25 12.44
C PRO A 104 4.88 1.33 11.85
N PHE A 105 4.47 1.98 10.76
CA PHE A 105 5.27 3.05 10.13
C PHE A 105 5.29 4.31 11.01
N VAL A 106 4.14 4.69 11.56
CA VAL A 106 4.03 5.83 12.48
C VAL A 106 4.78 5.53 13.78
N TRP A 107 4.73 4.30 14.29
CA TRP A 107 5.52 3.92 15.45
C TRP A 107 7.03 4.11 15.22
N VAL A 108 7.56 3.65 14.08
CA VAL A 108 8.97 3.89 13.71
C VAL A 108 9.26 5.39 13.55
N ALA A 109 8.37 6.16 12.93
CA ALA A 109 8.52 7.60 12.78
C ALA A 109 8.56 8.31 14.14
N ASN A 110 7.70 7.92 15.09
CA ASN A 110 7.66 8.47 16.44
C ASN A 110 8.95 8.16 17.21
N LEU A 111 9.53 6.96 17.05
CA LEU A 111 10.84 6.63 17.62
C LEU A 111 11.96 7.49 17.04
N ALA A 112 11.82 7.96 15.80
CA ALA A 112 12.73 8.92 15.16
C ALA A 112 12.42 10.39 15.53
N GLY A 113 11.52 10.63 16.49
CA GLY A 113 11.16 11.97 16.98
C GLY A 113 10.16 12.73 16.10
N ARG A 114 9.51 12.07 15.14
CA ARG A 114 8.46 12.66 14.31
C ARG A 114 7.11 12.66 15.03
N ASN A 115 6.24 13.61 14.72
CA ASN A 115 4.90 13.68 15.31
C ASN A 115 3.85 14.00 14.25
N MET A 116 2.82 13.16 14.12
CA MET A 116 1.79 13.29 13.09
C MET A 116 0.83 14.48 13.31
N THR A 117 0.91 15.15 14.47
CA THR A 117 0.26 16.47 14.67
C THR A 117 0.96 17.58 13.88
N ILE A 118 2.25 17.42 13.59
CA ILE A 118 3.06 18.36 12.82
C ILE A 118 2.85 18.05 11.33
N GLU A 119 2.43 19.06 10.57
CA GLU A 119 2.08 18.90 9.16
C GLU A 119 3.21 18.32 8.31
N ASN A 120 4.42 18.87 8.43
CA ASN A 120 5.55 18.41 7.63
C ASN A 120 5.94 16.95 7.91
N ASP A 121 5.86 16.52 9.17
CA ASP A 121 6.18 15.15 9.56
C ASP A 121 5.14 14.17 9.00
N GLU A 122 3.87 14.55 9.08
CA GLU A 122 2.75 13.77 8.59
C GLU A 122 2.77 13.66 7.06
N LEU A 123 3.02 14.77 6.35
CA LEU A 123 3.18 14.77 4.89
C LEU A 123 4.37 13.91 4.44
N ALA A 124 5.51 14.00 5.13
CA ALA A 124 6.68 13.19 4.81
C ALA A 124 6.41 11.69 5.03
N ALA A 125 5.75 11.33 6.13
CA ALA A 125 5.38 9.96 6.42
C ALA A 125 4.33 9.42 5.41
N GLN A 126 3.32 10.22 5.06
CA GLN A 126 2.33 9.84 4.04
C GLN A 126 3.02 9.55 2.70
N ASN A 127 3.90 10.45 2.24
CA ASN A 127 4.64 10.28 0.99
C ASN A 127 5.51 9.02 1.00
N LEU A 128 6.23 8.78 2.09
CA LEU A 128 7.03 7.56 2.25
C LEU A 128 6.18 6.29 2.17
N ILE A 129 5.07 6.23 2.92
CA ILE A 129 4.20 5.05 2.97
C ILE A 129 3.55 4.83 1.60
N SER A 130 3.00 5.87 0.97
CA SER A 130 2.42 5.81 -0.38
C SER A 130 3.44 5.29 -1.42
N ALA A 131 4.69 5.75 -1.36
CA ALA A 131 5.76 5.26 -2.23
C ALA A 131 6.08 3.77 -2.00
N ILE A 132 6.12 3.31 -0.74
CA ILE A 132 6.29 1.90 -0.39
C ILE A 132 5.13 1.07 -0.93
N LEU A 133 3.88 1.51 -0.71
CA LEU A 133 2.69 0.80 -1.16
C LEU A 133 2.62 0.73 -2.69
N SER A 134 2.95 1.81 -3.39
CA SER A 134 3.05 1.85 -4.85
C SER A 134 4.06 0.84 -5.39
N ALA A 135 5.25 0.75 -4.76
CA ALA A 135 6.27 -0.23 -5.12
C ALA A 135 5.80 -1.68 -4.87
N LEU A 136 5.12 -1.94 -3.75
CA LEU A 136 4.55 -3.26 -3.46
C LEU A 136 3.44 -3.64 -4.46
N ILE A 137 2.61 -2.68 -4.85
CA ILE A 137 1.53 -2.90 -5.82
C ILE A 137 2.10 -3.29 -7.19
N VAL A 138 3.11 -2.58 -7.71
CA VAL A 138 3.72 -2.96 -9.01
C VAL A 138 4.38 -4.35 -8.94
N VAL A 139 4.96 -4.71 -7.79
CA VAL A 139 5.49 -6.06 -7.57
C VAL A 139 4.37 -7.10 -7.61
N LEU A 140 3.25 -6.86 -6.94
CA LEU A 140 2.10 -7.78 -6.98
C LEU A 140 1.51 -7.89 -8.39
N LEU A 141 1.39 -6.79 -9.14
CA LEU A 141 0.96 -6.82 -10.53
C LEU A 141 1.89 -7.68 -11.39
N TYR A 142 3.20 -7.53 -11.21
CA TYR A 142 4.19 -8.40 -11.86
C TYR A 142 3.98 -9.87 -11.49
N LEU A 143 3.82 -10.18 -10.20
CA LEU A 143 3.62 -11.55 -9.72
C LEU A 143 2.33 -12.18 -10.28
N ILE A 144 1.24 -11.42 -10.39
CA ILE A 144 0.00 -11.86 -11.05
C ILE A 144 0.28 -12.19 -12.51
N CYS A 145 0.95 -11.29 -13.24
CA CYS A 145 1.26 -11.51 -14.65
C CYS A 145 2.17 -12.74 -14.85
N ARG A 146 3.12 -12.97 -13.94
CA ARG A 146 4.01 -14.13 -13.98
C ARG A 146 3.32 -15.48 -13.79
N CYS A 147 2.08 -15.51 -13.30
CA CYS A 147 1.29 -16.74 -13.29
C CYS A 147 0.90 -17.20 -14.71
N TYR A 148 0.86 -16.29 -15.69
CA TYR A 148 0.33 -16.54 -17.03
C TYR A 148 1.29 -16.18 -18.17
N ALA A 149 2.33 -15.38 -17.90
CA ALA A 149 3.23 -14.85 -18.91
C ALA A 149 4.71 -15.06 -18.55
N GLU A 150 5.53 -15.04 -19.60
CA GLU A 150 6.99 -15.04 -19.48
C GLU A 150 7.51 -13.74 -18.82
N PRO A 151 8.73 -13.75 -18.25
CA PRO A 151 9.26 -12.63 -17.48
C PRO A 151 9.20 -11.26 -18.16
N ALA A 152 9.61 -11.19 -19.43
CA ALA A 152 9.65 -9.93 -20.18
C ALA A 152 8.23 -9.36 -20.43
N ALA A 153 7.29 -10.22 -20.81
CA ALA A 153 5.90 -9.83 -21.01
C ALA A 153 5.25 -9.39 -19.69
N ALA A 154 5.47 -10.14 -18.61
CA ALA A 154 4.95 -9.79 -17.29
C ALA A 154 5.48 -8.45 -16.76
N PHE A 155 6.78 -8.18 -16.98
CA PHE A 155 7.39 -6.90 -16.63
C PHE A 155 6.76 -5.74 -17.40
N SER A 156 6.64 -5.88 -18.72
CA SER A 156 6.02 -4.86 -19.58
C SER A 156 4.56 -4.60 -19.20
N ILE A 157 3.77 -5.66 -19.00
CA ILE A 157 2.37 -5.54 -18.61
C ILE A 157 2.24 -4.85 -17.26
N ALA A 158 3.00 -5.26 -16.24
CA ALA A 158 2.94 -4.65 -14.91
C ALA A 158 3.39 -3.18 -14.94
N GLY A 159 4.49 -2.88 -15.63
CA GLY A 159 5.02 -1.53 -15.79
C GLY A 159 4.03 -0.61 -16.50
N VAL A 160 3.51 -1.01 -17.66
CA VAL A 160 2.50 -0.23 -18.41
C VAL A 160 1.21 -0.11 -17.62
N SER A 161 0.75 -1.16 -16.94
CA SER A 161 -0.47 -1.09 -16.12
C SER A 161 -0.34 -0.12 -14.97
N PHE A 162 0.83 -0.02 -14.33
CA PHE A 162 1.02 0.90 -13.20
C PHE A 162 1.34 2.33 -13.66
N LEU A 163 2.33 2.49 -14.54
CA LEU A 163 2.85 3.78 -14.98
C LEU A 163 2.01 4.43 -16.09
N GLY A 164 1.30 3.61 -16.88
CA GLY A 164 0.46 4.08 -17.99
C GLY A 164 -1.01 4.23 -17.63
N SER A 165 -1.39 4.07 -16.36
CA SER A 165 -2.78 4.21 -15.88
C SER A 165 -2.90 5.27 -14.80
N SER A 166 -4.11 5.41 -14.26
CA SER A 166 -4.39 6.29 -13.11
C SER A 166 -3.77 5.82 -11.79
N LEU A 167 -3.17 4.62 -11.74
CA LEU A 167 -2.56 4.11 -10.51
C LEU A 167 -1.42 5.01 -10.03
N ILE A 168 -0.43 5.32 -10.88
CA ILE A 168 0.68 6.19 -10.48
C ILE A 168 0.21 7.61 -10.12
N SER A 169 -0.75 8.18 -10.85
CA SER A 169 -1.22 9.55 -10.61
C SER A 169 -2.14 9.67 -9.39
N THR A 170 -2.78 8.58 -8.97
CA THR A 170 -3.62 8.57 -7.77
C THR A 170 -2.80 8.18 -6.55
N LEU A 171 -2.24 6.97 -6.57
CA LEU A 171 -1.53 6.40 -5.44
C LEU A 171 -0.25 7.16 -5.14
N GLY A 172 0.39 7.76 -6.16
CA GLY A 172 1.65 8.44 -6.00
C GLY A 172 1.57 9.89 -5.48
N THR A 173 0.37 10.40 -5.15
CA THR A 173 0.20 11.81 -4.75
C THR A 173 -0.11 12.00 -3.27
N ALA A 174 -0.65 10.99 -2.60
CA ALA A 174 -0.90 10.97 -1.17
C ALA A 174 -1.20 9.54 -0.70
N LEU A 175 -1.31 9.35 0.61
CA LEU A 175 -1.67 8.07 1.21
C LEU A 175 -3.19 7.94 1.33
N TRP A 176 -3.87 7.50 0.27
CA TRP A 176 -5.32 7.39 0.24
C TRP A 176 -5.83 6.09 0.89
N SER A 177 -7.14 5.99 1.03
CA SER A 177 -7.80 4.69 1.24
C SER A 177 -7.67 3.77 0.02
N THR A 178 -7.51 4.35 -1.17
CA THR A 178 -7.31 3.64 -2.44
C THR A 178 -6.01 2.83 -2.46
N ASP A 179 -4.92 3.34 -1.87
CA ASP A 179 -3.63 2.64 -1.81
C ASP A 179 -3.75 1.26 -1.16
N THR A 180 -4.37 1.20 0.01
CA THR A 180 -4.55 -0.06 0.72
C THR A 180 -5.60 -0.93 0.05
N PHE A 181 -6.65 -0.35 -0.51
CA PHE A 181 -7.63 -1.08 -1.32
C PHE A 181 -6.97 -1.79 -2.51
N VAL A 182 -6.16 -1.09 -3.31
CA VAL A 182 -5.47 -1.67 -4.47
C VAL A 182 -4.48 -2.73 -4.03
N LEU A 183 -3.72 -2.48 -2.95
CA LEU A 183 -2.78 -3.46 -2.40
C LEU A 183 -3.47 -4.79 -2.05
N PHE A 184 -4.56 -4.76 -1.28
CA PHE A 184 -5.24 -6.00 -0.90
C PHE A 184 -5.97 -6.68 -2.06
N ASN A 185 -6.52 -5.91 -3.00
CA ASN A 185 -7.10 -6.51 -4.21
C ASN A 185 -6.02 -7.21 -5.04
N ALA A 186 -4.86 -6.57 -5.24
CA ALA A 186 -3.74 -7.19 -5.94
C ALA A 186 -3.24 -8.44 -5.21
N LEU A 187 -3.16 -8.41 -3.87
CA LEU A 187 -2.79 -9.57 -3.08
C LEU A 187 -3.80 -10.73 -3.22
N GLY A 188 -5.10 -10.42 -3.17
CA GLY A 188 -6.16 -11.41 -3.37
C GLY A 188 -6.16 -12.01 -4.78
N LEU A 189 -6.00 -11.17 -5.80
CA LEU A 189 -5.88 -11.62 -7.20
C LEU A 189 -4.63 -12.48 -7.41
N TRP A 190 -3.50 -12.12 -6.80
CA TRP A 190 -2.30 -12.94 -6.84
C TRP A 190 -2.52 -14.31 -6.19
N TYR A 191 -3.18 -14.35 -5.03
CA TYR A 191 -3.50 -15.61 -4.36
C TYR A 191 -4.39 -16.51 -5.23
N ILE A 192 -5.45 -15.95 -5.83
CA ILE A 192 -6.36 -16.67 -6.74
C ILE A 192 -5.61 -17.15 -7.98
N ALA A 193 -4.82 -16.28 -8.62
CA ALA A 193 -4.05 -16.63 -9.82
C ALA A 193 -3.07 -17.78 -9.55
N ARG A 194 -2.40 -17.76 -8.40
CA ARG A 194 -1.48 -18.81 -7.99
C ARG A 194 -2.21 -20.12 -7.71
N PHE A 195 -3.34 -20.06 -7.02
CA PHE A 195 -4.19 -21.23 -6.75
C PHE A 195 -4.67 -21.89 -8.04
N GLU A 196 -5.17 -21.11 -9.00
CA GLU A 196 -5.64 -21.61 -10.29
C GLU A 196 -4.51 -22.23 -11.12
N GLN A 197 -3.33 -21.61 -11.15
CA GLN A 197 -2.18 -22.15 -11.86
C GLN A 197 -1.76 -23.52 -11.30
N ASP A 198 -1.81 -23.70 -9.98
CA ASP A 198 -1.49 -24.98 -9.34
C ASP A 198 -2.59 -26.03 -9.56
N ARG A 199 -3.85 -25.60 -9.71
CA ARG A 199 -4.98 -26.49 -10.07
C ARG A 199 -4.90 -26.98 -11.50
N ILE A 200 -4.64 -26.10 -12.47
CA ILE A 200 -4.53 -26.47 -13.89
C ILE A 200 -3.43 -27.52 -14.11
N LYS A 201 -2.29 -27.40 -13.40
CA LYS A 201 -1.20 -28.39 -13.45
C LYS A 201 -1.60 -29.79 -12.94
N GLN A 202 -2.67 -29.90 -12.16
CA GLN A 202 -3.16 -31.16 -11.61
C GLN A 202 -4.27 -31.79 -12.47
N LEU A 203 -4.89 -31.03 -13.37
CA LEU A 203 -5.89 -31.56 -14.28
C LEU A 203 -5.21 -32.51 -15.27
N ASN A 204 -5.76 -33.71 -15.39
CA ASN A 204 -5.27 -34.68 -16.36
C ASN A 204 -5.60 -34.15 -17.78
N PRO A 205 -4.61 -34.01 -18.67
CA PRO A 205 -4.77 -33.38 -19.98
C PRO A 205 -5.79 -34.08 -20.89
N TYR A 206 -6.22 -35.29 -20.56
CA TYR A 206 -7.27 -36.01 -21.30
C TYR A 206 -8.71 -35.61 -20.94
N TYR A 207 -8.92 -34.72 -19.95
CA TYR A 207 -10.25 -34.18 -19.58
C TYR A 207 -10.48 -32.74 -20.06
N LEU A 208 -9.55 -32.19 -20.85
CA LEU A 208 -9.64 -30.88 -21.52
C LEU A 208 -9.73 -31.10 -23.03
#